data_AF-A0A928W9L2-F1
#
_entry.id   AF-A0A928W9L2-F1
#
_cell.length_a   1.000
_cell.length_b   1.000
_cell.length_c   1.000
_cell.angle_alpha   90.00
_cell.angle_beta   90.00
_cell.angle_gamma   90.00
#
_symmetry.space_group_name_H-M   'P 1'
#
loop_
_entity.id
_entity.type
_entity.pdbx_description
1 polymer ?
#
loop_
_entity_poly.entity_id
_entity_poly.type
_entity_poly.pdbx_seq_one_letter_code
_entity_poly.pdbx_strand_id
1 'polypeptide(L)' 'MNNFKEMSLRDLTKYVLAHRDNQEAWDEYVSRPRPNATIIPADIPLEEQQQIFEDLLRKTK' A
#
# COMPACT_ATOMS: atom_id res chain seq x y z
N MET A 1 2.77 -20.24 -13.45
CA MET A 1 3.21 -18.88 -13.07
C MET A 1 2.02 -17.96 -13.26
N ASN A 2 1.58 -17.27 -12.20
CA ASN A 2 0.54 -16.25 -12.32
C ASN A 2 1.18 -14.98 -12.87
N ASN A 3 0.56 -14.34 -13.86
CA ASN A 3 1.07 -13.08 -14.39
C ASN A 3 0.55 -11.91 -13.55
N PHE A 4 1.30 -11.51 -12.53
CA PHE A 4 0.88 -10.44 -11.61
C PHE A 4 0.71 -9.09 -12.32
N LYS A 5 1.47 -8.83 -13.40
CA LYS A 5 1.40 -7.59 -14.19
C LYS A 5 0.05 -7.40 -14.88
N GLU A 6 -0.60 -8.48 -15.28
CA GLU A 6 -1.91 -8.45 -15.94
C GLU A 6 -3.08 -8.38 -14.95
N MET A 7 -2.83 -8.62 -13.65
CA MET A 7 -3.87 -8.54 -12.64
C MET A 7 -4.31 -7.09 -12.41
N SER A 8 -5.61 -6.88 -12.21
CA SER A 8 -6.10 -5.61 -11.68
C SER A 8 -5.50 -5.34 -10.29
N LEU A 9 -5.36 -4.06 -9.89
CA LEU A 9 -4.87 -3.74 -8.55
C LEU A 9 -5.72 -4.40 -7.45
N ARG A 10 -7.03 -4.50 -7.66
CA ARG A 10 -7.96 -5.15 -6.73
C ARG A 10 -7.67 -6.63 -6.56
N ASP A 11 -7.47 -7.34 -7.67
CA ASP A 11 -7.23 -8.79 -7.64
C ASP A 11 -5.83 -9.09 -7.12
N LEU A 12 -4.84 -8.27 -7.49
CA LEU A 12 -3.50 -8.37 -6.93
C LEU A 12 -3.51 -8.13 -5.41
N THR A 13 -4.27 -7.14 -4.93
CA THR A 13 -4.44 -6.87 -3.49
C THR A 13 -5.00 -8.10 -2.76
N LYS A 14 -6.05 -8.71 -3.30
CA LYS A 14 -6.61 -9.94 -2.71
C LYS A 14 -5.58 -11.07 -2.68
N TYR A 15 -4.81 -11.21 -3.75
CA TYR A 15 -3.81 -12.27 -3.87
C TYR A 15 -2.68 -12.12 -2.83
N VAL A 16 -2.06 -10.94 -2.72
CA VAL A 16 -0.95 -10.70 -1.76
C VAL A 16 -1.40 -10.83 -0.31
N LEU A 17 -2.65 -10.48 0.01
CA LEU A 17 -3.20 -10.67 1.35
C LEU A 17 -3.42 -12.14 1.71
N ALA A 18 -3.76 -12.97 0.72
CA ALA A 18 -3.93 -14.42 0.89
C ALA A 18 -2.61 -15.21 0.85
N HIS A 19 -1.59 -14.71 0.15
CA HIS A 19 -0.30 -15.37 -0.06
C HIS A 19 0.83 -14.45 0.38
N ARG A 20 0.96 -14.26 1.70
CA ARG A 20 1.89 -13.29 2.29
C ARG A 20 3.36 -13.62 2.05
N ASP A 21 3.67 -14.86 1.74
CA ASP A 21 4.99 -15.42 1.46
C ASP A 21 5.44 -15.25 0.00
N ASN A 22 4.54 -14.85 -0.90
CA ASN A 22 4.87 -14.65 -2.31
C ASN A 22 5.49 -13.27 -2.56
N GLN A 23 6.83 -13.21 -2.52
CA GLN A 23 7.59 -11.98 -2.72
C GLN A 23 7.37 -11.35 -4.10
N GLU A 24 7.26 -12.15 -5.17
CA GLU A 24 7.06 -11.63 -6.53
C GLU A 24 5.73 -10.86 -6.66
N ALA A 25 4.68 -11.36 -6.01
CA ALA A 25 3.39 -10.67 -5.97
C ALA A 25 3.45 -9.37 -5.16
N TRP A 26 4.21 -9.35 -4.06
CA TRP A 26 4.44 -8.14 -3.26
C TRP A 26 5.24 -7.08 -4.02
N ASP A 27 6.29 -7.47 -4.72
CA ASP A 27 7.13 -6.55 -5.50
C ASP A 27 6.31 -5.87 -6.59
N GLU A 28 5.46 -6.63 -7.30
CA GLU A 28 4.52 -6.08 -8.28
C GLU A 28 3.48 -5.15 -7.60
N TYR A 29 2.96 -5.53 -6.42
CA TYR A 29 1.97 -4.73 -5.70
C TYR A 29 2.53 -3.38 -5.19
N VAL A 30 3.78 -3.37 -4.73
CA VAL A 30 4.46 -2.19 -4.18
C VAL A 30 4.97 -1.27 -5.27
N SER A 31 5.37 -1.80 -6.44
CA SER A 31 5.84 -0.99 -7.57
C SER A 31 4.74 -0.18 -8.27
N ARG A 32 3.47 -0.52 -8.06
CA ARG A 32 2.34 0.15 -8.72
C ARG A 32 2.11 1.58 -8.19
N PRO A 33 1.94 2.56 -9.10
CA PRO A 33 1.72 3.94 -8.71
C PRO A 33 0.37 4.09 -7.98
N ARG A 34 0.37 4.89 -6.91
CA ARG A 34 -0.83 5.25 -6.15
C ARG A 34 -0.98 6.77 -6.14
N PRO A 35 -1.59 7.36 -7.18
CA PRO A 35 -1.62 8.81 -7.36
C PRO A 35 -2.31 9.56 -6.21
N ASN A 36 -3.18 8.88 -5.45
CA ASN A 36 -3.92 9.46 -4.32
C ASN A 36 -3.41 8.98 -2.95
N ALA A 37 -2.27 8.28 -2.88
CA ALA A 37 -1.70 7.84 -1.61
C ALA A 37 -0.75 8.89 -1.02
N THR A 38 -0.85 9.10 0.28
CA THR A 38 0.19 9.80 1.04
C THR A 38 1.18 8.77 1.57
N ILE A 39 2.45 8.91 1.23
CA ILE A 39 3.52 8.04 1.73
C ILE A 39 4.07 8.66 3.00
N ILE A 40 3.99 7.92 4.10
CA ILE A 40 4.56 8.32 5.39
C ILE A 40 5.88 7.56 5.57
N PRO A 41 7.01 8.25 5.78
CA PRO A 41 8.29 7.59 6.05
C PRO A 41 8.23 6.72 7.31
N ALA A 42 8.88 5.55 7.28
CA ALA A 42 8.85 4.61 8.40
C ALA A 42 9.82 4.97 9.54
N ASP A 43 10.73 5.92 9.30
CA ASP A 43 11.78 6.38 10.20
C ASP A 43 11.33 7.48 11.17
N ILE A 44 10.12 8.04 10.99
CA ILE A 44 9.58 9.04 11.90
C ILE A 44 8.94 8.40 13.15
N PRO A 45 8.98 9.08 14.32
CA PRO A 45 8.33 8.61 15.54
C PRO A 45 6.85 8.30 15.38
N LEU A 46 6.33 7.36 16.17
CA LEU A 46 4.93 6.92 16.11
C LEU A 46 3.96 8.08 16.36
N GLU A 47 4.28 8.98 17.28
CA GLU A 47 3.49 10.16 17.60
C GLU A 47 3.31 11.06 16.36
N GLU A 48 4.38 11.24 15.58
CA GLU A 48 4.34 12.02 14.34
C GLU A 48 3.50 11.32 13.25
N GLN A 49 3.62 9.99 13.13
CA GLN A 49 2.78 9.21 12.21
C GLN A 49 1.29 9.37 12.55
N GLN A 50 0.93 9.31 13.83
CA GLN A 50 -0.45 9.48 14.29
C GLN A 50 -0.98 10.89 13.99
N GLN A 51 -0.14 11.91 14.19
CA GLN A 51 -0.55 13.29 13.92
C GLN A 51 -0.81 13.53 12.42
N ILE A 52 0.05 13.00 11.54
CA ILE A 52 -0.16 13.05 10.10
C ILE A 52 -1.47 12.33 9.72
N PHE A 53 -1.75 11.18 10.31
CA PHE A 53 -2.97 10.42 10.06
C PHE A 53 -4.23 11.21 10.46
N GLU A 54 -4.26 11.81 11.64
CA GLU A 54 -5.37 12.63 12.11
C GLU A 54 -5.61 13.86 11.21
N ASP A 55 -4.55 14.51 10.73
CA ASP A 55 -4.65 15.64 9.82
C ASP A 55 -5.24 15.25 8.46
N LEU A 56 -4.91 14.06 7.95
CA LEU A 56 -5.49 13.52 6.71
C LEU A 56 -6.99 13.23 6.85
N LEU A 57 -7.44 12.71 8.00
CA LEU A 57 -8.86 12.48 8.29
C LEU A 57 -9.65 13.78 8.42
N ARG A 58 -9.04 14.83 8.95
CA ARG A 58 -9.69 16.15 9.07
C ARG A 58 -9.88 16.83 7.73
N LYS A 59 -8.91 16.72 6.81
CA LYS A 59 -8.99 17.31 5.46
C LYS A 59 -10.04 16.68 4.54
N THR A 60 -10.52 15.48 4.87
CA THR A 60 -11.55 14.79 4.10
C THR A 60 -12.98 15.11 4.56
N LYS A 61 -13.15 15.93 5.60
CA LYS A 61 -14.44 16.52 6.02
C LYS A 61 -14.66 17.88 5.38
#